data_AF-K6YMH3-F1
#
_entry.id   AF-K6YMH3-F1
#
_cell.length_a   1.000
_cell.length_b   1.000
_cell.length_c   1.000
_cell.angle_alpha   90.00
_cell.angle_beta   90.00
_cell.angle_gamma   90.00
#
_symmetry.space_group_name_H-M   'P 1'
#
loop_
_entity.id
_entity.type
_entity.pdbx_description
1 polymer ?
#
loop_
_entity_poly.entity_id
_entity_poly.type
_entity_poly.pdbx_seq_one_letter_code
_entity_poly.pdbx_strand_id
1 'polypeptide(L)'
;MRVKAWQLISSILFITIVSVLLQVPRETWGTAATVSLILGASALACMATSCSLSSRWGFVEQLFGGLDQLYQTHKWLGIWALVFAVYHFVFKANLDSWDVAPILELPKYWTRLVRQLSIAALGLIVLLALNRNIPYNVWRWWHKLSGPLFFIVILHWLSIKSPITLQSPAGIWLALLCTIGVLAALYKLVLYPFFASGGEYKVASVSHGNNAVHLKLEPVHSGFAFEAGQFGFLAMKETGLREPHPFTIASAHSDTGQIHFVIRALGDYTRKLSEQVKVGMMADVYAPHGRFKRIPDAQTEIWIGAGIGISPFISWLNDKTIGRFECATLVYCFDPSRAFPSVERMQEIAADSGVQFISNPSNSDALEATIRQVVTEVDPQQVKISFCGPKGLLKHVKKLMEENGIPLENIRYEFFEFR
;
A
#
# COMPACT_ATOMS: atom_id res chain seq x y z
N MET A 1 -13.73 -5.09 -11.38
CA MET A 1 -14.31 -4.13 -10.43
C MET A 1 -13.35 -3.99 -9.25
N ARG A 2 -12.90 -2.79 -8.87
CA ARG A 2 -11.96 -2.59 -7.75
C ARG A 2 -12.73 -2.42 -6.45
N VAL A 3 -12.40 -3.19 -5.41
CA VAL A 3 -13.05 -3.05 -4.10
C VAL A 3 -12.53 -1.81 -3.41
N LYS A 4 -13.43 -0.88 -3.07
CA LYS A 4 -13.10 0.32 -2.29
C LYS A 4 -13.15 0.02 -0.79
N ALA A 5 -12.34 0.71 0.00
CA ALA A 5 -12.28 0.51 1.45
C ALA A 5 -13.65 0.60 2.13
N TRP A 6 -14.47 1.59 1.77
CA TRP A 6 -15.81 1.76 2.33
C TRP A 6 -16.74 0.58 2.00
N GLN A 7 -16.64 0.00 0.80
CA GLN A 7 -17.46 -1.16 0.42
C GLN A 7 -17.13 -2.36 1.30
N LEU A 8 -15.84 -2.58 1.57
CA LEU A 8 -15.38 -3.66 2.44
C LEU A 8 -15.84 -3.46 3.88
N ILE A 9 -15.66 -2.26 4.43
CA ILE A 9 -16.08 -1.92 5.81
C ILE A 9 -17.60 -2.06 5.96
N SER A 10 -18.38 -1.50 5.03
CA SER A 10 -19.85 -1.60 5.04
C SER A 10 -20.32 -3.05 4.92
N SER A 11 -19.65 -3.86 4.10
CA SER A 11 -19.99 -5.29 3.95
C SER A 11 -19.70 -6.07 5.23
N ILE A 12 -18.53 -5.86 5.84
CA ILE A 12 -18.17 -6.48 7.13
C ILE A 12 -19.18 -6.09 8.20
N LEU A 13 -19.50 -4.79 8.31
CA LEU A 13 -20.44 -4.29 9.30
C LEU A 13 -21.84 -4.86 9.07
N PHE A 14 -22.33 -4.89 7.84
CA PHE A 14 -23.64 -5.44 7.50
C PHE A 14 -23.75 -6.93 7.84
N ILE A 15 -22.79 -7.76 7.39
CA ILE A 15 -22.76 -9.20 7.69
C ILE A 15 -22.69 -9.42 9.19
N THR A 16 -21.88 -8.62 9.90
CA THR A 16 -21.74 -8.73 11.36
C THR A 16 -23.03 -8.33 12.09
N ILE A 17 -23.69 -7.25 11.68
CA ILE A 17 -24.99 -6.84 12.24
C ILE A 17 -26.01 -7.95 12.06
N VAL A 18 -26.22 -8.40 10.82
CA VAL A 18 -27.24 -9.41 10.51
C VAL A 18 -26.96 -10.71 11.25
N SER A 19 -25.71 -11.19 11.23
CA SER A 19 -25.36 -12.42 11.93
C SER A 19 -25.62 -12.30 13.42
N VAL A 20 -25.07 -11.27 14.11
CA VAL A 20 -25.22 -11.08 15.57
C VAL A 20 -26.68 -10.90 16.01
N LEU A 21 -27.49 -10.16 15.26
CA LEU A 21 -28.91 -9.96 15.59
C LEU A 21 -29.72 -11.26 15.58
N LEU A 22 -29.28 -12.29 14.85
CA LEU A 22 -29.88 -13.62 14.88
C LEU A 22 -29.54 -14.41 16.16
N GLN A 23 -28.61 -13.95 17.00
CA GLN A 23 -28.21 -14.62 18.25
C GLN A 23 -28.76 -13.93 19.50
N VAL A 24 -29.36 -12.74 19.37
CA VAL A 24 -29.92 -12.00 20.51
C VAL A 24 -31.43 -11.82 20.36
N PRO A 25 -32.18 -11.81 21.48
CA PRO A 25 -33.63 -11.60 21.43
C PRO A 25 -34.02 -10.26 20.78
N ARG A 26 -35.10 -10.24 20.00
CA ARG A 26 -35.53 -9.09 19.17
C ARG A 26 -35.81 -7.84 20.00
N GLU A 27 -36.36 -8.02 21.19
CA GLU A 27 -36.64 -6.96 22.15
C GLU A 27 -35.36 -6.25 22.64
N THR A 28 -34.20 -6.89 22.54
CA THR A 28 -32.92 -6.29 22.96
C THR A 28 -32.19 -5.57 21.84
N TRP A 29 -32.68 -5.60 20.60
CA TRP A 29 -31.99 -5.06 19.42
C TRP A 29 -31.62 -3.57 19.55
N GLY A 30 -32.51 -2.76 20.15
CA GLY A 30 -32.29 -1.32 20.35
C GLY A 30 -31.41 -0.95 21.54
N THR A 31 -30.85 -1.93 22.26
CA THR A 31 -30.07 -1.66 23.48
C THR A 31 -28.61 -1.34 23.18
N ALA A 32 -27.99 -0.53 24.04
CA ALA A 32 -26.55 -0.24 23.96
C ALA A 32 -25.69 -1.51 24.09
N ALA A 33 -26.18 -2.55 24.78
CA ALA A 33 -25.50 -3.83 24.90
C ALA A 33 -25.43 -4.56 23.55
N THR A 34 -26.53 -4.61 22.79
CA THR A 34 -26.53 -5.20 21.44
C THR A 34 -25.62 -4.44 20.50
N VAL A 35 -25.67 -3.11 20.52
CA VAL A 35 -24.76 -2.28 19.72
C VAL A 35 -23.30 -2.55 20.11
N SER A 36 -23.01 -2.64 21.41
CA SER A 36 -21.67 -2.98 21.90
C SER A 36 -21.18 -4.36 21.42
N LEU A 37 -22.05 -5.38 21.43
CA LEU A 37 -21.72 -6.71 20.95
C LEU A 37 -21.42 -6.71 19.44
N ILE A 38 -22.27 -6.05 18.65
CA ILE A 38 -22.09 -5.88 17.19
C ILE A 38 -20.78 -5.17 16.89
N LEU A 39 -20.47 -4.08 17.59
CA LEU A 39 -19.25 -3.32 17.34
C LEU A 39 -18.00 -4.07 17.81
N GLY A 40 -18.07 -4.82 18.91
CA GLY A 40 -16.98 -5.73 19.33
C GLY A 40 -16.68 -6.79 18.28
N ALA A 41 -17.72 -7.46 17.76
CA ALA A 41 -17.58 -8.43 16.68
C ALA A 41 -17.06 -7.79 15.38
N SER A 42 -17.56 -6.60 15.04
CA SER A 42 -17.15 -5.86 13.83
C SER A 42 -15.68 -5.40 13.93
N ALA A 43 -15.23 -5.00 15.12
CA ALA A 43 -13.83 -4.68 15.38
C ALA A 43 -12.94 -5.90 15.12
N LEU A 44 -13.29 -7.07 15.68
CA LEU A 44 -12.56 -8.31 15.46
C LEU A 44 -12.51 -8.70 13.96
N ALA A 45 -13.64 -8.59 13.26
CA ALA A 45 -13.72 -8.86 11.82
C ALA A 45 -12.86 -7.90 10.99
N CYS A 46 -12.84 -6.60 11.34
CA CYS A 46 -11.99 -5.62 10.69
C CYS A 46 -10.50 -5.89 10.95
N MET A 47 -10.12 -6.27 12.18
CA MET A 47 -8.74 -6.64 12.53
C MET A 47 -8.30 -7.88 11.75
N ALA A 48 -9.13 -8.93 11.71
CA ALA A 48 -8.86 -10.15 10.97
C ALA A 48 -8.65 -9.88 9.48
N THR A 49 -9.55 -9.10 8.87
CA THR A 49 -9.44 -8.70 7.46
C THR A 49 -8.18 -7.87 7.22
N SER A 50 -7.81 -6.98 8.14
CA SER A 50 -6.60 -6.16 8.05
C SER A 50 -5.32 -7.01 8.01
N CYS A 51 -5.27 -8.10 8.77
CA CYS A 51 -4.18 -9.08 8.72
C CYS A 51 -4.10 -9.75 7.35
N SER A 52 -5.25 -10.13 6.76
CA SER A 52 -5.32 -10.74 5.42
C SER A 52 -4.81 -9.80 4.33
N LEU A 53 -5.11 -8.50 4.41
CA LEU A 53 -4.58 -7.52 3.46
C LEU A 53 -3.05 -7.39 3.55
N SER A 54 -2.48 -7.53 4.75
CA SER A 54 -1.03 -7.36 4.97
C SER A 54 -0.16 -8.49 4.37
N SER A 55 -0.76 -9.60 3.93
CA SER A 55 -0.06 -10.77 3.39
C SER A 55 0.66 -10.49 2.06
N ARG A 56 0.25 -9.45 1.32
CA ARG A 56 0.76 -9.09 -0.01
C ARG A 56 0.63 -10.21 -1.06
N TRP A 57 -0.39 -11.05 -0.96
CA TRP A 57 -0.69 -12.01 -2.02
C TRP A 57 -1.12 -11.31 -3.31
N GLY A 58 -0.61 -11.78 -4.45
CA GLY A 58 -0.87 -11.15 -5.76
C GLY A 58 -2.37 -11.05 -6.10
N PHE A 59 -3.18 -12.05 -5.75
CA PHE A 59 -4.63 -12.01 -5.97
C PHE A 59 -5.35 -10.97 -5.09
N VAL A 60 -4.85 -10.73 -3.86
CA VAL A 60 -5.41 -9.70 -2.98
C VAL A 60 -5.08 -8.33 -3.57
N GLU A 61 -3.84 -8.12 -4.02
CA GLU A 61 -3.49 -6.92 -4.77
C GLU A 61 -4.37 -6.74 -6.03
N GLN A 62 -4.74 -7.85 -6.70
CA GLN A 62 -5.67 -7.87 -7.84
C GLN A 62 -7.03 -7.28 -7.52
N LEU A 63 -7.60 -7.66 -6.38
CA LEU A 63 -8.92 -7.24 -5.96
C LEU A 63 -9.00 -5.75 -5.61
N PHE A 64 -7.94 -5.20 -5.00
CA PHE A 64 -7.90 -3.80 -4.54
C PHE A 64 -7.30 -2.82 -5.56
N GLY A 65 -6.65 -3.33 -6.61
CA GLY A 65 -6.14 -2.51 -7.70
C GLY A 65 -4.74 -1.95 -7.50
N GLY A 66 -3.94 -2.55 -6.62
CA GLY A 66 -2.56 -2.12 -6.34
C GLY A 66 -2.23 -2.17 -4.85
N LEU A 67 -0.93 -2.19 -4.53
CA LEU A 67 -0.48 -2.17 -3.13
C LEU A 67 -0.83 -0.85 -2.43
N ASP A 68 -0.72 0.28 -3.12
CA ASP A 68 -1.07 1.60 -2.58
C ASP A 68 -2.52 1.66 -2.06
N GLN A 69 -3.47 1.14 -2.83
CA GLN A 69 -4.88 1.07 -2.45
C GLN A 69 -5.12 0.07 -1.32
N LEU A 70 -4.36 -1.03 -1.31
CA LEU A 70 -4.41 -2.03 -0.24
C LEU A 70 -3.94 -1.43 1.09
N TYR A 71 -2.87 -0.62 1.09
CA TYR A 71 -2.39 0.12 2.27
C TYR A 71 -3.43 1.11 2.77
N GLN A 72 -4.10 1.85 1.88
CA GLN A 72 -5.20 2.74 2.26
C GLN A 72 -6.37 1.97 2.88
N THR A 73 -6.71 0.81 2.31
CA THR A 73 -7.79 -0.03 2.83
C THR A 73 -7.44 -0.58 4.21
N HIS A 74 -6.21 -1.07 4.41
CA HIS A 74 -5.71 -1.52 5.71
C HIS A 74 -5.78 -0.39 6.76
N LYS A 75 -5.35 0.83 6.40
CA LYS A 75 -5.44 2.00 7.28
C LYS A 75 -6.88 2.28 7.71
N TRP A 76 -7.83 2.30 6.77
CA TRP A 76 -9.23 2.58 7.09
C TRP A 76 -9.88 1.46 7.92
N LEU A 77 -9.58 0.19 7.62
CA LEU A 77 -10.04 -0.91 8.47
C LEU A 77 -9.48 -0.79 9.89
N GLY A 78 -8.21 -0.42 10.06
CA GLY A 78 -7.61 -0.19 11.37
C GLY A 78 -8.28 0.95 12.14
N ILE A 79 -8.59 2.08 11.47
CA ILE A 79 -9.31 3.21 12.06
C ILE A 79 -10.71 2.78 12.53
N TRP A 80 -11.48 2.09 11.68
CA TRP A 80 -12.84 1.66 12.03
C TRP A 80 -12.84 0.55 13.08
N ALA A 81 -11.91 -0.40 13.01
CA ALA A 81 -11.71 -1.39 14.07
C ALA A 81 -11.47 -0.71 15.42
N LEU A 82 -10.66 0.34 15.44
CA LEU A 82 -10.40 1.12 16.65
C LEU A 82 -11.67 1.83 17.15
N VAL A 83 -12.39 2.53 16.28
CA VAL A 83 -13.66 3.21 16.64
C VAL A 83 -14.65 2.22 17.26
N PHE A 84 -14.82 1.06 16.63
CA PHE A 84 -15.72 0.00 17.11
C PHE A 84 -15.24 -0.60 18.44
N ALA A 85 -13.94 -0.86 18.58
CA ALA A 85 -13.37 -1.39 19.81
C ALA A 85 -13.49 -0.42 21.00
N VAL A 86 -13.33 0.89 20.77
CA VAL A 86 -13.51 1.91 21.81
C VAL A 86 -14.97 1.94 22.29
N TYR A 87 -15.94 1.90 21.37
CA TYR A 87 -17.34 1.81 21.77
C TYR A 87 -17.61 0.53 22.57
N HIS A 88 -17.14 -0.62 22.07
CA HIS A 88 -17.29 -1.90 22.76
C HIS A 88 -16.68 -1.90 24.16
N PHE A 89 -15.55 -1.21 24.35
CA PHE A 89 -14.91 -1.05 25.64
C PHE A 89 -15.74 -0.20 26.62
N VAL A 90 -16.34 0.89 26.14
CA VAL A 90 -17.12 1.82 26.97
C VAL A 90 -18.46 1.23 27.40
N PHE A 91 -19.12 0.47 26.53
CA PHE A 91 -20.46 -0.07 26.78
C PHE A 91 -20.43 -1.58 27.02
N LYS A 92 -21.07 -2.05 28.09
CA LYS A 92 -21.10 -3.49 28.42
C LYS A 92 -21.94 -4.27 27.40
N ALA A 93 -21.34 -5.25 26.74
CA ALA A 93 -22.01 -6.20 25.85
C ALA A 93 -22.60 -7.40 26.61
N ASN A 94 -23.49 -7.16 27.58
CA ASN A 94 -24.12 -8.22 28.36
C ASN A 94 -25.49 -7.79 28.89
N LEU A 95 -26.49 -8.65 28.75
CA LEU A 95 -27.81 -8.51 29.36
C LEU A 95 -28.20 -9.83 30.01
N ASP A 96 -28.94 -9.77 31.12
CA ASP A 96 -29.35 -10.96 31.87
C ASP A 96 -30.37 -11.81 31.10
N SER A 97 -31.05 -11.22 30.10
CA SER A 97 -31.98 -11.91 29.21
C SER A 97 -31.29 -12.70 28.10
N TRP A 98 -29.96 -12.62 27.97
CA TRP A 98 -29.22 -13.36 26.95
C TRP A 98 -28.76 -14.71 27.50
N ASP A 99 -28.90 -15.75 26.70
CA ASP A 99 -28.23 -17.02 26.96
C ASP A 99 -26.75 -16.87 26.58
N VAL A 100 -25.86 -16.97 27.57
CA VAL A 100 -24.43 -16.66 27.39
C VAL A 100 -23.54 -17.76 27.92
N ALA A 101 -22.63 -18.22 27.07
CA ALA A 101 -21.61 -19.19 27.42
C ALA A 101 -20.26 -18.77 26.82
N PRO A 102 -19.12 -19.13 27.43
CA PRO A 102 -17.83 -19.00 26.77
C PRO A 102 -17.66 -20.13 25.76
N ILE A 103 -16.94 -19.86 24.66
CA ILE A 103 -16.55 -20.91 23.71
C ILE A 103 -15.40 -21.74 24.26
N LEU A 104 -14.44 -21.07 24.91
CA LEU A 104 -13.28 -21.65 25.57
C LEU A 104 -13.37 -21.36 27.06
N GLU A 105 -13.63 -22.38 27.86
CA GLU A 105 -13.65 -22.26 29.32
C GLU A 105 -12.23 -22.06 29.86
N LEU A 106 -11.96 -20.87 30.39
CA LEU A 106 -10.72 -20.55 31.08
C LEU A 106 -11.00 -20.27 32.56
N PRO A 107 -10.04 -20.58 33.47
CA PRO A 107 -10.14 -20.15 34.85
C PRO A 107 -10.35 -18.63 34.96
N LYS A 108 -11.04 -18.17 36.01
CA LYS A 108 -11.37 -16.74 36.22
C LYS A 108 -10.15 -15.82 36.13
N TYR A 109 -9.01 -16.29 36.64
CA TYR A 109 -7.73 -15.57 36.55
C TYR A 109 -7.31 -15.32 35.10
N TRP A 110 -7.26 -16.37 34.28
CA TRP A 110 -6.83 -16.28 32.88
C TRP A 110 -7.79 -15.46 32.03
N THR A 111 -9.10 -15.62 32.22
CA THR A 111 -10.13 -14.81 31.54
C THR A 111 -9.92 -13.31 31.84
N ARG A 112 -9.65 -12.96 33.11
CA ARG A 112 -9.36 -11.58 33.50
C ARG A 112 -8.07 -11.07 32.86
N LEU A 113 -7.02 -11.88 32.85
CA LEU A 113 -5.73 -11.51 32.26
C LEU A 113 -5.87 -11.25 30.75
N VAL A 114 -6.51 -12.15 29.99
CA VAL A 114 -6.74 -12.00 28.55
C VAL A 114 -7.52 -10.71 28.24
N ARG A 115 -8.54 -10.40 29.05
CA ARG A 115 -9.28 -9.13 28.93
C ARG A 115 -8.38 -7.91 29.18
N GLN A 116 -7.53 -7.95 30.21
CA GLN A 116 -6.59 -6.86 30.50
C GLN A 116 -5.54 -6.68 29.40
N LEU A 117 -5.00 -7.78 28.86
CA LEU A 117 -4.06 -7.75 27.74
C LEU A 117 -4.72 -7.21 26.47
N SER A 118 -6.01 -7.50 26.23
CA SER A 118 -6.76 -6.93 25.10
C SER A 118 -6.93 -5.41 25.22
N ILE A 119 -7.13 -4.89 26.43
CA ILE A 119 -7.15 -3.44 26.68
C ILE A 119 -5.76 -2.83 26.45
N ALA A 120 -4.70 -3.48 26.94
CA ALA A 120 -3.33 -3.03 26.69
C ALA A 120 -2.99 -3.04 25.18
N ALA A 121 -3.45 -4.06 24.46
CA ALA A 121 -3.33 -4.17 23.01
C ALA A 121 -4.02 -3.00 22.29
N LEU A 122 -5.26 -2.69 22.67
CA LEU A 122 -6.00 -1.55 22.15
C LEU A 122 -5.25 -0.24 22.41
N GLY A 123 -4.79 -0.02 23.64
CA GLY A 123 -4.02 1.18 24.02
C GLY A 123 -2.73 1.34 23.22
N LEU A 124 -1.98 0.25 23.01
CA LEU A 124 -0.76 0.26 22.20
C LEU A 124 -1.07 0.59 20.73
N ILE A 125 -2.10 -0.03 20.15
CA ILE A 125 -2.50 0.24 18.76
C ILE A 125 -2.94 1.70 18.59
N VAL A 126 -3.72 2.24 19.53
CA VAL A 126 -4.12 3.67 19.56
C VAL A 126 -2.90 4.57 19.58
N LEU A 127 -1.95 4.30 20.48
CA LEU A 127 -0.74 5.09 20.63
C LEU A 127 0.07 5.10 19.33
N LEU A 128 0.23 3.95 18.68
CA LEU A 128 0.93 3.83 17.40
C LEU A 128 0.18 4.50 16.24
N ALA A 129 -1.15 4.45 16.24
CA ALA A 129 -1.97 5.00 15.16
C ALA A 129 -2.09 6.52 15.22
N LEU A 130 -2.21 7.10 16.43
CA LEU A 130 -2.42 8.54 16.61
C LEU A 130 -1.11 9.34 16.70
N ASN A 131 0.00 8.72 17.14
CA ASN A 131 1.25 9.43 17.33
C ASN A 131 2.12 9.47 16.06
N ARG A 132 1.99 10.56 15.28
CA ARG A 132 2.78 10.78 14.06
C ARG A 132 4.26 11.09 14.31
N ASN A 133 4.65 11.40 15.55
CA ASN A 133 6.03 11.74 15.88
C ASN A 133 6.92 10.50 16.06
N ILE A 134 6.34 9.29 16.11
CA ILE A 134 7.12 8.05 16.19
C ILE A 134 7.86 7.84 14.85
N PRO A 135 9.20 7.71 14.87
CA PRO A 135 9.98 7.37 13.68
C PRO A 135 9.47 6.10 13.02
N TYR A 136 9.46 6.06 11.68
CA TYR A 136 8.83 4.96 10.94
C TYR A 136 9.41 3.58 11.28
N ASN A 137 10.72 3.47 11.47
CA ASN A 137 11.39 2.23 11.85
C ASN A 137 10.91 1.70 13.22
N VAL A 138 10.75 2.59 14.20
CA VAL A 138 10.23 2.28 15.55
C VAL A 138 8.76 1.90 15.46
N TRP A 139 7.97 2.73 14.77
CA TRP A 139 6.54 2.49 14.55
C TRP A 139 6.30 1.12 13.89
N ARG A 140 7.06 0.80 12.83
CA ARG A 140 6.95 -0.45 12.09
C ARG A 140 7.25 -1.65 12.98
N TRP A 141 8.29 -1.57 13.80
CA TRP A 141 8.64 -2.68 14.71
C TRP A 141 7.52 -2.94 15.71
N TRP A 142 7.01 -1.90 16.37
CA TRP A 142 5.89 -2.03 17.29
C TRP A 142 4.59 -2.47 16.59
N HIS A 143 4.34 -1.98 15.38
CA HIS A 143 3.18 -2.37 14.58
C HIS A 143 3.22 -3.84 14.16
N LYS A 144 4.41 -4.47 14.02
CA LYS A 144 4.51 -5.92 13.78
C LYS A 144 3.96 -6.76 14.95
N LEU A 145 3.89 -6.22 16.17
CA LEU A 145 3.24 -6.89 17.29
C LEU A 145 1.72 -7.00 17.10
N SER A 146 1.12 -6.32 16.12
CA SER A 146 -0.31 -6.46 15.80
C SER A 146 -0.74 -7.90 15.57
N GLY A 147 0.12 -8.77 15.02
CA GLY A 147 -0.18 -10.20 14.86
C GLY A 147 -0.39 -10.92 16.21
N PRO A 148 0.61 -10.93 17.11
CA PRO A 148 0.43 -11.44 18.48
C PRO A 148 -0.71 -10.78 19.26
N LEU A 149 -0.90 -9.47 19.13
CA LEU A 149 -2.00 -8.75 19.80
C LEU A 149 -3.37 -9.19 19.26
N PHE A 150 -3.49 -9.41 17.96
CA PHE A 150 -4.70 -9.94 17.34
C PHE A 150 -5.06 -11.33 17.90
N PHE A 151 -4.06 -12.19 18.15
CA PHE A 151 -4.29 -13.49 18.80
C PHE A 151 -4.85 -13.33 20.23
N ILE A 152 -4.37 -12.37 21.00
CA ILE A 152 -4.92 -12.04 22.34
C ILE A 152 -6.39 -11.63 22.23
N VAL A 153 -6.77 -10.84 21.21
CA VAL A 153 -8.16 -10.42 21.00
C VAL A 153 -9.04 -11.60 20.57
N ILE A 154 -8.53 -12.55 19.79
CA ILE A 154 -9.23 -13.81 19.50
C ILE A 154 -9.49 -14.59 20.80
N LEU A 155 -8.47 -14.74 21.65
CA LEU A 155 -8.64 -15.41 22.96
C LEU A 155 -9.64 -14.67 23.85
N HIS A 156 -9.70 -13.35 23.78
CA HIS A 156 -10.71 -12.56 24.48
C HIS A 156 -12.11 -12.94 24.01
N TRP A 157 -12.36 -12.94 22.70
CA TRP A 157 -13.64 -13.37 22.15
C TRP A 157 -14.01 -14.81 22.56
N LEU A 158 -13.07 -15.75 22.49
CA LEU A 158 -13.34 -17.15 22.81
C LEU A 158 -13.63 -17.38 24.31
N SER A 159 -13.01 -16.59 25.20
CA SER A 159 -13.08 -16.84 26.65
C SER A 159 -14.18 -16.07 27.38
N ILE A 160 -14.77 -15.03 26.77
CA ILE A 160 -15.87 -14.29 27.39
C ILE A 160 -17.20 -15.01 27.22
N LYS A 161 -18.09 -14.83 28.21
CA LYS A 161 -19.50 -15.22 28.06
C LYS A 161 -20.17 -14.34 27.02
N SER A 162 -20.77 -14.95 26.01
CA SER A 162 -21.41 -14.27 24.89
C SER A 162 -22.55 -15.14 24.35
N PRO A 163 -23.59 -14.55 23.72
CA PRO A 163 -24.61 -15.32 23.00
C PRO A 163 -24.09 -15.92 21.68
N ILE A 164 -22.87 -15.55 21.26
CA ILE A 164 -22.25 -16.05 20.02
C ILE A 164 -21.56 -17.40 20.32
N THR A 165 -22.15 -18.50 19.85
CA THR A 165 -21.53 -19.84 19.87
C THR A 165 -20.77 -20.11 18.57
N LEU A 166 -19.83 -21.08 18.55
CA LEU A 166 -19.09 -21.42 17.32
C LEU A 166 -19.96 -21.90 16.16
N GLN A 167 -21.10 -22.53 16.46
CA GLN A 167 -22.04 -23.05 15.46
C GLN A 167 -23.02 -21.98 14.96
N SER A 168 -23.12 -20.84 15.67
CA SER A 168 -23.98 -19.74 15.27
C SER A 168 -23.46 -19.05 14.00
N PRO A 169 -24.33 -18.39 13.21
CA PRO A 169 -23.92 -17.62 12.04
C PRO A 169 -22.78 -16.62 12.32
N ALA A 170 -22.85 -15.86 13.42
CA ALA A 170 -21.76 -14.93 13.78
C ALA A 170 -20.49 -15.66 14.19
N GLY A 171 -20.61 -16.80 14.89
CA GLY A 171 -19.48 -17.62 15.30
C GLY A 171 -18.70 -18.17 14.11
N ILE A 172 -19.40 -18.72 13.11
CA ILE A 172 -18.79 -19.24 11.87
C ILE A 172 -18.12 -18.10 11.09
N TRP A 173 -18.80 -16.96 10.94
CA TRP A 173 -18.27 -15.78 10.27
C TRP A 173 -16.95 -15.30 10.90
N LEU A 174 -16.94 -15.10 12.23
CA LEU A 174 -15.75 -14.67 12.96
C LEU A 174 -14.66 -15.73 12.94
N ALA A 175 -14.99 -17.01 13.11
CA ALA A 175 -14.01 -18.10 13.07
C ALA A 175 -13.31 -18.19 11.71
N LEU A 176 -14.04 -18.06 10.60
CA LEU A 176 -13.48 -18.05 9.24
C LEU A 176 -12.52 -16.87 9.05
N LEU A 177 -12.97 -15.65 9.38
CA LEU A 177 -12.13 -14.46 9.25
C LEU A 177 -10.88 -14.54 10.12
N CYS A 178 -11.02 -14.94 11.40
CA CYS A 178 -9.91 -15.07 12.33
C CYS A 178 -8.91 -16.13 11.86
N THR A 179 -9.38 -17.26 11.34
CA THR A 179 -8.51 -18.31 10.78
C THR A 179 -7.70 -17.77 9.60
N ILE A 180 -8.35 -17.11 8.63
CA ILE A 180 -7.67 -16.51 7.49
C ILE A 180 -6.69 -15.41 7.95
N GLY A 181 -7.09 -14.59 8.93
CA GLY A 181 -6.26 -13.53 9.50
C GLY A 181 -5.01 -14.07 10.19
N VAL A 182 -5.13 -15.14 10.98
CA VAL A 182 -4.00 -15.81 11.65
C VAL A 182 -3.06 -16.44 10.63
N LEU A 183 -3.59 -17.16 9.64
CA LEU A 183 -2.78 -17.75 8.57
C LEU A 183 -2.04 -16.67 7.77
N ALA A 184 -2.69 -15.56 7.47
CA ALA A 184 -2.07 -14.43 6.78
C ALA A 184 -0.98 -13.76 7.61
N ALA A 185 -1.20 -13.56 8.92
CA ALA A 185 -0.21 -13.01 9.83
C ALA A 185 1.00 -13.95 9.99
N LEU A 186 0.77 -15.26 10.13
CA LEU A 186 1.82 -16.27 10.20
C LEU A 186 2.63 -16.32 8.90
N TYR A 187 1.94 -16.36 7.76
CA TYR A 187 2.58 -16.28 6.45
C TYR A 187 3.45 -15.03 6.36
N LYS A 188 2.94 -13.85 6.72
CA LYS A 188 3.67 -12.61 6.58
C LYS A 188 4.87 -12.49 7.52
N LEU A 189 4.72 -12.92 8.77
CA LEU A 189 5.74 -12.77 9.82
C LEU A 189 6.83 -13.84 9.74
N VAL A 190 6.50 -15.05 9.30
CA VAL A 190 7.42 -16.19 9.33
C VAL A 190 7.79 -16.66 7.91
N LEU A 191 6.82 -16.85 7.03
CA LEU A 191 7.04 -17.53 5.74
C LEU A 191 7.47 -16.58 4.61
N TYR A 192 6.99 -15.34 4.60
CA TYR A 192 7.20 -14.39 3.49
C TYR A 192 8.68 -14.17 3.13
N PRO A 193 9.64 -14.03 4.07
CA PRO A 193 11.05 -13.89 3.71
C PRO A 193 11.61 -15.07 2.90
N PHE A 194 11.03 -16.27 3.03
CA PHE A 194 11.49 -17.48 2.33
C PHE A 194 10.81 -17.70 0.97
N PHE A 195 9.59 -17.18 0.79
CA PHE A 195 8.79 -17.37 -0.43
C PHE A 195 8.64 -16.12 -1.29
N ALA A 196 9.06 -14.96 -0.80
CA ALA A 196 8.96 -13.73 -1.57
C ALA A 196 9.81 -13.82 -2.83
N SER A 197 9.20 -13.49 -3.97
CA SER A 197 9.89 -13.38 -5.24
C SER A 197 10.90 -12.23 -5.22
N GLY A 198 11.95 -12.36 -6.03
CA GLY A 198 13.04 -11.40 -6.11
C GLY A 198 14.39 -12.10 -6.03
N GLY A 199 15.36 -11.49 -5.33
CA GLY A 199 16.68 -12.10 -5.17
C GLY A 199 17.64 -11.26 -4.35
N GLU A 200 18.81 -11.83 -4.13
CA GLU A 200 19.96 -11.12 -3.57
C GLU A 200 20.73 -10.42 -4.70
N TYR A 201 21.10 -9.18 -4.44
CA TYR A 201 21.76 -8.30 -5.38
C TYR A 201 23.00 -7.66 -4.77
N LYS A 202 23.98 -7.36 -5.61
CA LYS A 202 25.18 -6.60 -5.28
C LYS A 202 25.14 -5.24 -5.96
N VAL A 203 25.51 -4.19 -5.24
CA VAL A 203 25.64 -2.84 -5.81
C VAL A 203 26.84 -2.81 -6.74
N ALA A 204 26.57 -2.66 -8.04
CA ALA A 204 27.58 -2.62 -9.09
C ALA A 204 28.08 -1.20 -9.37
N SER A 205 27.19 -0.20 -9.33
CA SER A 205 27.56 1.22 -9.43
C SER A 205 26.66 2.12 -8.60
N VAL A 206 27.22 3.26 -8.21
CA VAL A 206 26.55 4.32 -7.46
C VAL A 206 26.89 5.66 -8.11
N SER A 207 25.87 6.46 -8.44
CA SER A 207 26.05 7.83 -8.90
C SER A 207 25.20 8.77 -8.06
N HIS A 208 25.82 9.81 -7.50
CA HIS A 208 25.16 10.81 -6.66
C HIS A 208 24.90 12.10 -7.43
N GLY A 209 23.78 12.75 -7.16
CA GLY A 209 23.50 14.10 -7.67
C GLY A 209 22.25 14.71 -7.05
N ASN A 210 22.29 16.01 -6.74
CA ASN A 210 21.13 16.78 -6.27
C ASN A 210 20.32 16.11 -5.15
N ASN A 211 21.02 15.57 -4.15
CA ASN A 211 20.43 14.85 -3.01
C ASN A 211 19.61 13.61 -3.42
N ALA A 212 20.07 12.94 -4.47
CA ALA A 212 19.56 11.67 -4.97
C ALA A 212 20.73 10.75 -5.36
N VAL A 213 20.40 9.48 -5.50
CA VAL A 213 21.34 8.42 -5.87
C VAL A 213 20.73 7.53 -6.95
N HIS A 214 21.53 7.24 -7.97
CA HIS A 214 21.25 6.21 -8.96
C HIS A 214 22.08 4.98 -8.62
N LEU A 215 21.40 3.88 -8.35
CA LEU A 215 21.99 2.59 -8.01
C LEU A 215 21.81 1.63 -9.18
N LYS A 216 22.90 0.98 -9.58
CA LYS A 216 22.87 -0.20 -10.43
C LYS A 216 23.14 -1.44 -9.58
N LEU A 217 22.27 -2.43 -9.69
CA LEU A 217 22.40 -3.68 -8.97
C LEU A 217 22.50 -4.86 -9.94
N GLU A 218 23.36 -5.80 -9.59
CA GLU A 218 23.56 -7.07 -10.29
C GLU A 218 23.08 -8.23 -9.44
N PRO A 219 22.36 -9.20 -10.00
CA PRO A 219 21.91 -10.37 -9.26
C PRO A 219 23.11 -11.21 -8.84
N VAL A 220 23.10 -11.72 -7.62
CA VAL A 220 24.13 -12.66 -7.12
C VAL A 220 23.96 -14.04 -7.73
N HIS A 221 22.71 -14.45 -7.94
CA HIS A 221 22.34 -15.73 -8.53
C HIS A 221 21.60 -15.50 -9.85
N SER A 222 20.31 -15.21 -9.78
CA SER A 222 19.47 -14.95 -10.95
C SER A 222 18.64 -13.69 -10.74
N GLY A 223 18.36 -13.01 -11.85
CA GLY A 223 17.35 -11.94 -11.87
C GLY A 223 15.94 -12.47 -11.66
N PHE A 224 14.97 -11.56 -11.70
CA PHE A 224 13.54 -11.89 -11.72
C PHE A 224 12.85 -11.21 -12.90
N ALA A 225 11.79 -11.83 -13.41
CA ALA A 225 10.92 -11.20 -14.42
C ALA A 225 10.12 -10.07 -13.78
N PHE A 226 10.05 -8.94 -14.49
CA PHE A 226 9.22 -7.80 -14.12
C PHE A 226 8.86 -7.02 -15.39
N GLU A 227 7.79 -6.23 -15.30
CA GLU A 227 7.34 -5.35 -16.37
C GLU A 227 7.72 -3.90 -16.06
N ALA A 228 7.93 -3.12 -17.12
CA ALA A 228 8.33 -1.73 -16.97
C ALA A 228 7.28 -0.89 -16.21
N GLY A 229 7.75 -0.11 -15.24
CA GLY A 229 6.91 0.65 -14.30
C GLY A 229 6.60 -0.07 -12.98
N GLN A 230 6.97 -1.34 -12.83
CA GLN A 230 6.89 -2.04 -11.54
C GLN A 230 7.97 -1.57 -10.55
N PHE A 231 7.73 -1.82 -9.27
CA PHE A 231 8.62 -1.48 -8.17
C PHE A 231 9.02 -2.71 -7.35
N GLY A 232 10.08 -2.56 -6.55
CA GLY A 232 10.54 -3.57 -5.61
C GLY A 232 10.78 -2.97 -4.24
N PHE A 233 10.76 -3.80 -3.19
CA PHE A 233 11.24 -3.40 -1.88
C PHE A 233 12.74 -3.71 -1.77
N LEU A 234 13.56 -2.68 -1.66
CA LEU A 234 15.00 -2.78 -1.46
C LEU A 234 15.32 -2.78 0.04
N ALA A 235 16.08 -3.77 0.50
CA ALA A 235 16.63 -3.82 1.85
C ALA A 235 18.15 -4.08 1.78
N MET A 236 18.97 -3.11 2.16
CA MET A 236 20.42 -3.30 2.19
C MET A 236 20.80 -4.24 3.35
N LYS A 237 21.83 -5.08 3.20
CA LYS A 237 22.33 -5.96 4.28
C LYS A 237 23.19 -5.23 5.32
N GLU A 238 23.19 -3.90 5.27
CA GLU A 238 23.95 -3.00 6.15
C GLU A 238 23.17 -2.54 7.39
N THR A 239 23.87 -2.38 8.50
CA THR A 239 23.28 -1.90 9.76
C THR A 239 22.61 -0.54 9.56
N GLY A 240 21.34 -0.42 9.95
CA GLY A 240 20.55 0.80 9.77
C GLY A 240 19.83 0.93 8.41
N LEU A 241 20.10 0.04 7.44
CA LEU A 241 19.49 0.04 6.11
C LEU A 241 18.75 -1.27 5.74
N ARG A 242 18.66 -2.23 6.67
CA ARG A 242 17.94 -3.51 6.52
C ARG A 242 16.42 -3.39 6.41
N GLU A 243 15.88 -2.21 6.61
CA GLU A 243 14.45 -1.99 6.43
C GLU A 243 14.10 -2.01 4.95
N PRO A 244 13.11 -2.81 4.50
CA PRO A 244 12.69 -2.82 3.10
C PRO A 244 11.85 -1.60 2.76
N HIS A 245 12.33 -0.79 1.81
CA HIS A 245 11.64 0.40 1.29
C HIS A 245 11.29 0.23 -0.20
N PRO A 246 10.09 0.68 -0.63
CA PRO A 246 9.65 0.53 -2.01
C PRO A 246 10.30 1.57 -2.92
N PHE A 247 10.89 1.12 -4.02
CA PHE A 247 11.43 1.96 -5.09
C PHE A 247 11.05 1.39 -6.45
N THR A 248 10.61 2.25 -7.38
CA THR A 248 10.36 1.84 -8.77
C THR A 248 11.64 1.37 -9.42
N ILE A 249 11.58 0.23 -10.11
CA ILE A 249 12.70 -0.29 -10.91
C ILE A 249 12.85 0.64 -12.12
N ALA A 250 13.90 1.45 -12.13
CA ALA A 250 14.16 2.50 -13.12
C ALA A 250 14.99 1.96 -14.31
N SER A 251 14.71 0.74 -14.72
CA SER A 251 15.29 0.06 -15.89
C SER A 251 14.23 -0.80 -16.55
N ALA A 252 14.48 -1.20 -17.80
CA ALA A 252 13.71 -2.26 -18.44
C ALA A 252 14.19 -3.64 -17.95
N HIS A 253 13.39 -4.66 -18.22
CA HIS A 253 13.83 -6.03 -18.06
C HIS A 253 15.05 -6.31 -18.95
N SER A 254 16.02 -7.03 -18.42
CA SER A 254 17.27 -7.38 -19.10
C SER A 254 17.60 -8.84 -18.84
N ASP A 255 18.13 -9.53 -19.85
CA ASP A 255 18.58 -10.92 -19.75
C ASP A 255 19.70 -11.10 -18.71
N THR A 256 20.47 -10.03 -18.46
CA THR A 256 21.50 -10.02 -17.40
C THR A 256 20.92 -9.97 -15.99
N GLY A 257 19.62 -9.71 -15.85
CA GLY A 257 18.95 -9.51 -14.56
C GLY A 257 19.35 -8.23 -13.83
N GLN A 258 20.13 -7.34 -14.46
CA GLN A 258 20.51 -6.04 -13.88
C GLN A 258 19.28 -5.15 -13.67
N ILE A 259 19.21 -4.51 -12.51
CA ILE A 259 18.12 -3.57 -12.16
C ILE A 259 18.68 -2.26 -11.63
N HIS A 260 17.99 -1.17 -11.94
CA HIS A 260 18.38 0.17 -11.50
C HIS A 260 17.34 0.76 -10.55
N PHE A 261 17.79 1.57 -9.59
CA PHE A 261 16.92 2.42 -8.78
C PHE A 261 17.41 3.86 -8.81
N VAL A 262 16.48 4.80 -9.00
CA VAL A 262 16.74 6.24 -8.79
C VAL A 262 16.01 6.63 -7.52
N ILE A 263 16.75 7.06 -6.49
CA ILE A 263 16.24 7.27 -5.14
C ILE A 263 16.60 8.68 -4.67
N ARG A 264 15.60 9.45 -4.24
CA ARG A 264 15.81 10.78 -3.67
C ARG A 264 15.83 10.75 -2.14
N ALA A 265 16.72 11.51 -1.53
CA ALA A 265 16.87 11.64 -0.08
C ALA A 265 15.74 12.51 0.54
N LEU A 266 14.55 11.92 0.68
CA LEU A 266 13.34 12.58 1.20
C LEU A 266 13.13 12.41 2.71
N GLY A 267 13.42 11.23 3.24
CA GLY A 267 13.30 10.88 4.65
C GLY A 267 14.60 10.35 5.25
N ASP A 268 14.56 10.03 6.55
CA ASP A 268 15.73 9.59 7.31
C ASP A 268 16.39 8.35 6.70
N TYR A 269 15.59 7.37 6.26
CA TYR A 269 16.10 6.18 5.60
C TYR A 269 16.80 6.52 4.28
N THR A 270 16.14 7.25 3.38
CA THR A 270 16.69 7.58 2.06
C THR A 270 17.90 8.51 2.12
N ARG A 271 17.98 9.39 3.14
CA ARG A 271 19.19 10.18 3.41
C ARG A 271 20.35 9.28 3.80
N LYS A 272 20.16 8.41 4.78
CA LYS A 272 21.17 7.43 5.19
C LYS A 272 21.59 6.52 4.04
N LEU A 273 20.63 6.04 3.24
CA LEU A 273 20.92 5.22 2.07
C LEU A 273 21.80 6.01 1.08
N SER A 274 21.42 7.24 0.74
CA SER A 274 22.17 8.10 -0.16
C SER A 274 23.57 8.47 0.36
N GLU A 275 23.79 8.52 1.67
CA GLU A 275 25.08 8.86 2.28
C GLU A 275 26.00 7.64 2.43
N GLN A 276 25.44 6.45 2.65
CA GLN A 276 26.20 5.28 3.08
C GLN A 276 26.38 4.23 1.99
N VAL A 277 25.53 4.21 0.96
CA VAL A 277 25.57 3.19 -0.09
C VAL A 277 26.88 3.24 -0.87
N LYS A 278 27.51 2.09 -1.07
CA LYS A 278 28.78 1.94 -1.79
C LYS A 278 28.73 0.73 -2.71
N VAL A 279 29.56 0.78 -3.75
CA VAL A 279 29.82 -0.37 -4.62
C VAL A 279 30.29 -1.56 -3.79
N GLY A 280 29.75 -2.74 -4.10
CA GLY A 280 30.06 -3.99 -3.41
C GLY A 280 29.11 -4.35 -2.26
N MET A 281 28.28 -3.43 -1.79
CA MET A 281 27.27 -3.72 -0.77
C MET A 281 26.21 -4.70 -1.28
N MET A 282 25.65 -5.50 -0.37
CA MET A 282 24.62 -6.50 -0.67
C MET A 282 23.24 -5.98 -0.31
N ALA A 283 22.23 -6.40 -1.05
CA ALA A 283 20.84 -6.05 -0.80
C ALA A 283 19.89 -7.21 -1.15
N ASP A 284 18.80 -7.34 -0.40
CA ASP A 284 17.66 -8.17 -0.78
C ASP A 284 16.63 -7.29 -1.50
N VAL A 285 16.12 -7.79 -2.61
CA VAL A 285 15.06 -7.13 -3.39
C VAL A 285 13.84 -8.04 -3.40
N TYR A 286 12.71 -7.53 -2.89
CA TYR A 286 11.41 -8.22 -2.93
C TYR A 286 10.54 -7.61 -4.03
N ALA A 287 10.29 -8.37 -5.10
CA ALA A 287 9.75 -7.87 -6.36
C ALA A 287 9.19 -9.01 -7.24
N PRO A 288 8.43 -8.71 -8.30
CA PRO A 288 7.91 -7.40 -8.67
C PRO A 288 6.60 -7.06 -7.96
N HIS A 289 6.37 -5.76 -7.80
CA HIS A 289 5.15 -5.19 -7.27
C HIS A 289 4.68 -4.02 -8.14
N GLY A 290 3.41 -3.65 -8.03
CA GLY A 290 2.87 -2.51 -8.75
C GLY A 290 2.30 -2.87 -10.12
N ARG A 291 1.50 -1.92 -10.61
CA ARG A 291 0.58 -2.07 -11.75
C ARG A 291 0.54 -0.86 -12.63
N PHE A 292 1.49 0.06 -12.45
CA PHE A 292 1.69 1.19 -13.32
C PHE A 292 2.27 0.72 -14.66
N LYS A 293 1.40 0.09 -15.44
CA LYS A 293 1.65 -0.39 -16.79
C LYS A 293 1.14 0.63 -17.79
N ARG A 294 1.91 0.82 -18.85
CA ARG A 294 1.50 1.63 -20.00
C ARG A 294 0.16 1.12 -20.56
N ILE A 295 -0.63 2.03 -21.11
CA ILE A 295 -1.92 1.70 -21.72
C ILE A 295 -1.63 1.15 -23.12
N PRO A 296 -1.95 -0.13 -23.42
CA PRO A 296 -1.82 -0.63 -24.77
C PRO A 296 -2.81 0.12 -25.69
N ASP A 297 -2.36 0.40 -26.91
CA ASP A 297 -3.19 0.96 -28.00
C ASP A 297 -3.73 2.39 -27.81
N ALA A 298 -3.13 3.20 -26.93
CA ALA A 298 -3.45 4.62 -26.87
C ALA A 298 -3.00 5.34 -28.15
N GLN A 299 -3.90 6.11 -28.77
CA GLN A 299 -3.59 6.92 -29.95
C GLN A 299 -2.78 8.17 -29.61
N THR A 300 -2.92 8.69 -28.39
CA THR A 300 -2.16 9.82 -27.88
C THR A 300 -1.97 9.70 -26.37
N GLU A 301 -0.73 9.82 -25.92
CA GLU A 301 -0.36 9.63 -24.52
C GLU A 301 0.38 10.85 -23.97
N ILE A 302 -0.04 11.30 -22.78
CA ILE A 302 0.70 12.29 -22.00
C ILE A 302 1.21 11.60 -20.74
N TRP A 303 2.52 11.51 -20.63
CA TRP A 303 3.22 10.96 -19.47
C TRP A 303 3.69 12.11 -18.59
N ILE A 304 3.31 12.11 -17.32
CA ILE A 304 3.61 13.19 -16.39
C ILE A 304 4.37 12.59 -15.21
N GLY A 305 5.69 12.79 -15.22
CA GLY A 305 6.58 12.40 -14.12
C GLY A 305 7.00 13.61 -13.31
N ALA A 306 6.90 13.54 -11.98
CA ALA A 306 7.28 14.64 -11.11
C ALA A 306 8.37 14.26 -10.09
N GLY A 307 9.52 14.95 -10.16
CA GLY A 307 10.70 14.63 -9.34
C GLY A 307 11.07 13.15 -9.46
N ILE A 308 11.16 12.43 -8.34
CA ILE A 308 11.46 10.99 -8.35
C ILE A 308 10.37 10.11 -8.99
N GLY A 309 9.16 10.67 -9.17
CA GLY A 309 8.08 10.02 -9.91
C GLY A 309 8.36 9.85 -11.40
N ILE A 310 9.51 10.32 -11.90
CA ILE A 310 9.98 10.06 -13.26
C ILE A 310 10.43 8.60 -13.47
N SER A 311 10.79 7.87 -12.41
CA SER A 311 11.37 6.52 -12.47
C SER A 311 10.55 5.48 -13.26
N PRO A 312 9.21 5.40 -13.16
CA PRO A 312 8.43 4.48 -14.00
C PRO A 312 8.54 4.80 -15.49
N PHE A 313 8.63 6.08 -15.85
CA PHE A 313 8.76 6.50 -17.25
C PHE A 313 10.18 6.23 -17.77
N ILE A 314 11.22 6.33 -16.93
CA ILE A 314 12.57 5.84 -17.27
C ILE A 314 12.53 4.35 -17.59
N SER A 315 11.79 3.56 -16.79
CA SER A 315 11.60 2.14 -17.05
C SER A 315 10.92 1.90 -18.41
N TRP A 316 9.86 2.63 -18.72
CA TRP A 316 9.15 2.55 -20.01
C TRP A 316 10.04 2.94 -21.19
N LEU A 317 10.76 4.06 -21.10
CA LEU A 317 11.64 4.53 -22.17
C LEU A 317 12.74 3.52 -22.51
N ASN A 318 13.26 2.80 -21.51
CA ASN A 318 14.30 1.80 -21.72
C ASN A 318 13.74 0.46 -22.24
N ASP A 319 12.43 0.25 -22.22
CA ASP A 319 11.81 -1.02 -22.62
C ASP A 319 11.42 -0.97 -24.10
N LYS A 320 12.25 -1.57 -24.96
CA LYS A 320 11.98 -1.59 -26.40
C LYS A 320 10.78 -2.47 -26.78
N THR A 321 10.32 -3.34 -25.89
CA THR A 321 9.22 -4.27 -26.17
C THR A 321 7.85 -3.59 -26.13
N ILE A 322 7.73 -2.46 -25.43
CA ILE A 322 6.44 -1.76 -25.27
C ILE A 322 6.11 -0.80 -26.42
N GLY A 323 7.03 -0.59 -27.38
CA GLY A 323 6.81 -0.02 -28.73
C GLY A 323 6.08 1.34 -28.82
N ARG A 324 5.63 1.76 -30.01
CA ARG A 324 4.71 2.90 -30.26
C ARG A 324 4.98 4.21 -29.49
N PHE A 325 6.22 4.66 -29.44
CA PHE A 325 6.58 5.85 -28.67
C PHE A 325 6.26 7.17 -29.40
N GLU A 326 6.00 7.10 -30.70
CA GLU A 326 5.67 8.23 -31.56
C GLU A 326 4.40 8.99 -31.13
N CYS A 327 3.50 8.36 -30.38
CA CYS A 327 2.27 8.98 -29.87
C CYS A 327 2.39 9.52 -28.44
N ALA A 328 3.59 9.46 -27.84
CA ALA A 328 3.81 9.80 -26.44
C ALA A 328 4.57 11.11 -26.25
N THR A 329 4.06 11.94 -25.34
CA THR A 329 4.74 13.13 -24.84
C THR A 329 5.04 12.96 -23.35
N LEU A 330 6.32 13.04 -22.97
CA LEU A 330 6.77 13.03 -21.58
C LEU A 330 6.97 14.45 -21.06
N VAL A 331 6.14 14.85 -20.11
CA VAL A 331 6.28 16.09 -19.34
C VAL A 331 6.98 15.79 -18.02
N TYR A 332 8.22 16.26 -17.87
CA TYR A 332 8.99 16.13 -16.64
C TYR A 332 8.85 17.38 -15.76
N CYS A 333 8.11 17.23 -14.66
CA CYS A 333 7.89 18.28 -13.68
C CYS A 333 8.94 18.23 -12.57
N PHE A 334 9.70 19.30 -12.34
CA PHE A 334 10.77 19.28 -11.33
C PHE A 334 11.05 20.64 -10.68
N ASP A 335 11.72 20.59 -9.53
CA ASP A 335 12.39 21.74 -8.94
C ASP A 335 13.82 21.77 -9.51
N PRO A 336 14.25 22.84 -10.21
CA PRO A 336 15.58 22.92 -10.82
C PRO A 336 16.72 22.61 -9.85
N SER A 337 16.59 23.00 -8.58
CA SER A 337 17.60 22.74 -7.55
C SER A 337 17.69 21.28 -7.12
N ARG A 338 16.74 20.44 -7.56
CA ARG A 338 16.57 19.04 -7.13
C ARG A 338 16.37 18.09 -8.31
N ALA A 339 16.67 18.52 -9.54
CA ALA A 339 16.48 17.72 -10.74
C ALA A 339 17.44 16.52 -10.73
N PHE A 340 16.89 15.31 -10.69
CA PHE A 340 17.66 14.07 -10.82
C PHE A 340 16.76 12.92 -11.34
N PRO A 341 17.05 12.33 -12.51
CA PRO A 341 18.17 12.62 -13.42
C PRO A 341 18.15 14.05 -13.99
N SER A 342 19.25 14.48 -14.60
CA SER A 342 19.33 15.81 -15.22
C SER A 342 18.38 15.92 -16.42
N VAL A 343 18.03 17.15 -16.79
CA VAL A 343 17.10 17.43 -17.88
C VAL A 343 17.67 16.94 -19.21
N GLU A 344 18.97 17.17 -19.42
CA GLU A 344 19.73 16.74 -20.60
C GLU A 344 19.71 15.22 -20.72
N ARG A 345 19.95 14.52 -19.60
CA ARG A 345 19.93 13.06 -19.59
C ARG A 345 18.53 12.51 -19.90
N MET A 346 17.48 13.15 -19.39
CA MET A 346 16.11 12.75 -19.70
C MET A 346 15.75 13.02 -21.16
N GLN A 347 16.23 14.13 -21.72
CA GLN A 347 16.05 14.47 -23.12
C GLN A 347 16.74 13.46 -24.04
N GLU A 348 17.97 13.03 -23.71
CA GLU A 348 18.67 11.95 -24.42
C GLU A 348 17.88 10.64 -24.41
N ILE A 349 17.46 10.18 -23.22
CA ILE A 349 16.71 8.91 -23.08
C ILE A 349 15.40 8.98 -23.85
N ALA A 350 14.68 10.11 -23.80
CA ALA A 350 13.44 10.29 -24.52
C ALA A 350 13.65 10.31 -26.05
N ALA A 351 14.70 10.97 -26.52
CA ALA A 351 15.05 11.03 -27.94
C ALA A 351 15.43 9.64 -28.48
N ASP A 352 16.21 8.86 -27.73
CA ASP A 352 16.59 7.48 -28.10
C ASP A 352 15.37 6.56 -28.27
N SER A 353 14.29 6.84 -27.53
CA SER A 353 13.03 6.09 -27.61
C SER A 353 12.01 6.71 -28.57
N GLY A 354 12.28 7.88 -29.16
CA GLY A 354 11.33 8.58 -30.04
C GLY A 354 10.15 9.24 -29.32
N VAL A 355 10.27 9.53 -28.02
CA VAL A 355 9.26 10.22 -27.20
C VAL A 355 9.51 11.72 -27.21
N GLN A 356 8.47 12.52 -27.40
CA GLN A 356 8.58 13.98 -27.27
C GLN A 356 8.81 14.35 -25.80
N PHE A 357 9.90 15.05 -25.50
CA PHE A 357 10.23 15.46 -24.13
C PHE A 357 9.94 16.95 -23.90
N ILE A 358 9.19 17.24 -22.82
CA ILE A 358 8.86 18.59 -22.36
C ILE A 358 9.37 18.76 -20.94
N SER A 359 10.27 19.74 -20.74
CA SER A 359 10.72 20.14 -19.42
C SER A 359 9.71 21.12 -18.80
N ASN A 360 9.32 20.85 -17.55
CA ASN A 360 8.38 21.68 -16.80
C ASN A 360 8.98 22.04 -15.43
N PRO A 361 9.93 23.00 -15.36
CA PRO A 361 10.48 23.45 -14.10
C PRO A 361 9.41 24.12 -13.23
N SER A 362 9.70 24.30 -11.94
CA SER A 362 8.78 24.97 -11.02
C SER A 362 8.37 26.35 -11.54
N ASN A 363 7.08 26.66 -11.48
CA ASN A 363 6.44 27.87 -12.04
C ASN A 363 6.35 27.95 -13.56
N SER A 364 6.70 26.89 -14.30
CA SER A 364 6.39 26.80 -15.73
C SER A 364 4.93 26.40 -15.97
N ASP A 365 4.37 26.88 -17.08
CA ASP A 365 3.08 26.52 -17.64
C ASP A 365 3.19 25.46 -18.75
N ALA A 366 4.37 24.89 -19.00
CA ALA A 366 4.61 23.95 -20.09
C ALA A 366 3.70 22.72 -20.02
N LEU A 367 3.38 22.23 -18.81
CA LEU A 367 2.40 21.16 -18.61
C LEU A 367 1.00 21.54 -19.12
N GLU A 368 0.54 22.74 -18.79
CA GLU A 368 -0.77 23.24 -19.21
C GLU A 368 -0.79 23.47 -20.73
N ALA A 369 0.25 24.12 -21.26
CA ALA A 369 0.41 24.34 -22.69
C ALA A 369 0.40 23.02 -23.48
N THR A 370 1.09 21.99 -22.98
CA THR A 370 1.12 20.65 -23.61
C THR A 370 -0.27 20.03 -23.65
N ILE A 371 -1.00 20.03 -22.53
CA ILE A 371 -2.36 19.46 -22.49
C ILE A 371 -3.28 20.22 -23.45
N ARG A 372 -3.24 21.56 -23.43
CA ARG A 372 -4.05 22.41 -24.31
C ARG A 372 -3.74 22.16 -25.78
N GLN A 373 -2.47 22.06 -26.14
CA GLN A 373 -2.06 21.78 -27.51
C GLN A 373 -2.59 20.41 -27.98
N VAL A 374 -2.38 19.36 -27.20
CA VAL A 374 -2.81 18.00 -27.56
C VAL A 374 -4.32 17.93 -27.83
N VAL A 375 -5.14 18.58 -27.02
CA VAL A 375 -6.61 18.59 -27.23
C VAL A 375 -7.07 19.44 -28.41
N THR A 376 -6.21 20.30 -28.97
CA THR A 376 -6.52 20.99 -30.25
C THR A 376 -6.31 20.10 -31.46
N GLU A 377 -5.43 19.10 -31.34
CA GLU A 377 -5.03 18.21 -32.43
C GLU A 377 -5.80 16.88 -32.40
N VAL A 378 -6.24 16.44 -31.22
CA VAL A 378 -6.86 15.13 -30.97
C VAL A 378 -8.11 15.26 -30.11
N ASP A 379 -9.10 14.40 -30.35
CA ASP A 379 -10.29 14.30 -29.50
C ASP A 379 -9.90 14.04 -28.02
N PRO A 380 -10.32 14.90 -27.06
CA PRO A 380 -10.06 14.70 -25.64
C PRO A 380 -10.41 13.31 -25.09
N GLN A 381 -11.37 12.60 -25.70
CA GLN A 381 -11.76 11.24 -25.32
C GLN A 381 -10.67 10.20 -25.61
N GLN A 382 -9.80 10.48 -26.57
CA GLN A 382 -8.72 9.58 -27.01
C GLN A 382 -7.42 9.81 -26.24
N VAL A 383 -7.26 10.98 -25.61
CA VAL A 383 -6.07 11.33 -24.82
C VAL A 383 -6.01 10.46 -23.55
N LYS A 384 -4.89 9.75 -23.38
CA LYS A 384 -4.62 8.96 -22.17
C LYS A 384 -3.49 9.60 -21.37
N ILE A 385 -3.70 9.75 -20.07
CA ILE A 385 -2.71 10.36 -19.18
C ILE A 385 -2.16 9.31 -18.21
N SER A 386 -0.83 9.22 -18.12
CA SER A 386 -0.14 8.43 -17.11
C SER A 386 0.60 9.37 -16.17
N PHE A 387 0.30 9.32 -14.87
CA PHE A 387 0.83 10.27 -13.89
C PHE A 387 1.53 9.56 -12.74
N CYS A 388 2.74 10.03 -12.39
CA CYS A 388 3.43 9.63 -11.17
C CYS A 388 4.09 10.86 -10.52
N GLY A 389 3.60 11.23 -9.33
CA GLY A 389 4.01 12.47 -8.67
C GLY A 389 3.22 12.80 -7.40
N PRO A 390 3.44 13.99 -6.81
CA PRO A 390 2.79 14.39 -5.56
C PRO A 390 1.29 14.64 -5.74
N LYS A 391 0.49 14.39 -4.68
CA LYS A 391 -0.97 14.55 -4.67
C LYS A 391 -1.46 15.94 -5.10
N GLY A 392 -0.73 17.00 -4.74
CA GLY A 392 -1.06 18.37 -5.13
C GLY A 392 -1.05 18.55 -6.64
N LEU A 393 -0.01 18.02 -7.32
CA LEU A 393 0.09 18.08 -8.77
C LEU A 393 -0.96 17.18 -9.45
N LEU A 394 -1.25 15.99 -8.90
CA LEU A 394 -2.33 15.15 -9.42
C LEU A 394 -3.68 15.89 -9.41
N LYS A 395 -3.97 16.63 -8.34
CA LYS A 395 -5.20 17.45 -8.25
C LYS A 395 -5.22 18.52 -9.34
N HIS A 396 -4.09 19.16 -9.60
CA HIS A 396 -3.96 20.14 -10.66
C HIS A 396 -4.13 19.52 -12.07
N VAL A 397 -3.50 18.38 -12.34
CA VAL A 397 -3.67 17.63 -13.60
C VAL A 397 -5.14 17.25 -13.82
N LYS A 398 -5.83 16.75 -12.79
CA LYS A 398 -7.27 16.44 -12.90
C LYS A 398 -8.12 17.67 -13.21
N LYS A 399 -7.80 18.81 -12.62
CA LYS A 399 -8.47 20.08 -12.95
C LYS A 399 -8.22 20.48 -14.42
N LEU A 400 -6.98 20.37 -14.90
CA LEU A 400 -6.66 20.62 -16.31
C LEU A 400 -7.40 19.65 -17.25
N MET A 401 -7.57 18.39 -16.86
CA MET A 401 -8.36 17.42 -17.63
C MET A 401 -9.83 17.88 -17.75
N GLU A 402 -10.45 18.27 -16.63
CA GLU A 402 -11.83 18.77 -16.62
C GLU A 402 -12.00 20.02 -17.48
N GLU A 403 -11.08 20.98 -17.36
CA GLU A 403 -11.09 22.24 -18.14
C GLU A 403 -10.92 22.03 -19.64
N ASN A 404 -10.27 20.93 -20.06
CA ASN A 404 -10.01 20.60 -21.45
C ASN A 404 -10.86 19.41 -21.97
N GLY A 405 -11.89 18.99 -21.22
CA GLY A 405 -12.82 17.95 -21.64
C GLY A 405 -12.28 16.52 -21.66
N ILE A 406 -11.10 16.26 -21.05
CA ILE A 406 -10.52 14.92 -20.96
C ILE A 406 -11.22 14.14 -19.82
N PRO A 407 -11.80 12.96 -20.08
CA PRO A 407 -12.45 12.15 -19.04
C PRO A 407 -11.50 11.77 -17.90
N LEU A 408 -11.94 11.90 -16.64
CA LEU A 408 -11.14 11.51 -15.47
C LEU A 408 -10.85 10.01 -15.37
N GLU A 409 -11.53 9.17 -16.14
CA GLU A 409 -11.21 7.75 -16.29
C GLU A 409 -10.00 7.49 -17.20
N ASN A 410 -9.59 8.48 -17.99
CA ASN A 410 -8.44 8.39 -18.89
C ASN A 410 -7.09 8.63 -18.19
N ILE A 411 -7.08 8.93 -16.89
CA ILE A 411 -5.84 9.05 -16.11
C ILE A 411 -5.53 7.78 -15.31
N ARG A 412 -4.32 7.25 -15.49
CA ARG A 412 -3.72 6.23 -14.62
C ARG A 412 -2.69 6.89 -13.72
N TYR A 413 -2.68 6.51 -12.44
CA TYR A 413 -1.70 6.98 -11.47
C TYR A 413 -1.46 5.93 -10.37
N GLU A 414 -0.28 5.97 -9.77
CA GLU A 414 0.05 5.25 -8.54
C GLU A 414 0.51 6.23 -7.44
N PHE A 415 0.14 5.94 -6.19
CA PHE A 415 0.62 6.69 -5.04
C PHE A 415 1.77 5.95 -4.36
N PHE A 416 2.96 6.57 -4.30
CA PHE A 416 4.09 6.09 -3.51
C PHE A 416 4.07 6.64 -2.07
N GLU A 417 2.91 6.61 -1.41
CA GLU A 417 2.74 7.00 0.00
C GLU A 417 2.41 5.77 0.85
N PHE A 418 3.42 5.16 1.47
CA PHE A 418 3.30 3.93 2.26
C PHE A 418 3.22 4.16 3.79
N ARG A 419 2.68 5.31 4.24
CA ARG A 419 2.55 5.66 5.66
C ARG A 419 1.12 6.06 6.07
#